data_AF-A0A3D2P7B3-F1
#
_entry.id   AF-A0A3D2P7B3-F1
#
_cell.length_a   1.000
_cell.length_b   1.000
_cell.length_c   1.000
_cell.angle_alpha   90.00
_cell.angle_beta   90.00
_cell.angle_gamma   90.00
#
_symmetry.space_group_name_H-M   'P 1'
#
loop_
_entity.id
_entity.type
_entity.pdbx_description
1 polymer ?
#
loop_
_entity_poly.entity_id
_entity_poly.type
_entity_poly.pdbx_seq_one_letter_code
_entity_poly.pdbx_strand_id
1 'polypeptide(L)'
;MIGLTLSIFFLLQIRNVLIKNMHEHGMHLIEILSSSSAVDLYLGNADRLNSLVQSFALDPNVAYISIMDNTGNVLAHSNPQEIGKVYQDELDRETISTAKPSIHYHQRSKKEGKFLEVCSLIIPSAGTVVEKALESEQGEGKINALGLVKIGFSLKGIGIERNKIFISSIGFIFLFIVISAVISFLLSSGITRPLDQLAVVTEIIAGGNLAVRAKIKSKDEIGKLANSFNSMAEKLQITTEELKAANLFLEQRVKERTKELEASRDELKKEFDELQRWKKTVVGRELKMVELKNEIAQLKARIGS
;
A
#
# COMPACT_ATOMS: atom_id res chain seq x y z
N MET A 1 0.45 5.69 6.02
CA MET A 1 -0.29 6.84 5.45
C MET A 1 -1.75 6.48 5.16
N ILE A 2 -2.05 5.54 4.25
CA ILE A 2 -3.42 5.19 3.82
C ILE A 2 -4.35 4.75 4.97
N GLY A 3 -3.88 3.92 5.91
CA GLY A 3 -4.72 3.47 7.03
C GLY A 3 -5.13 4.60 7.99
N LEU A 4 -4.25 5.59 8.17
CA LEU A 4 -4.49 6.72 9.06
C LEU A 4 -5.46 7.72 8.41
N THR A 5 -5.34 7.94 7.10
CA THR A 5 -6.30 8.75 6.35
C THR A 5 -7.68 8.07 6.28
N LEU A 6 -7.73 6.74 6.12
CA LEU A 6 -8.99 5.99 6.09
C LEU A 6 -9.69 5.99 7.46
N SER A 7 -8.94 5.84 8.56
CA SER A 7 -9.47 5.91 9.93
C SER A 7 -10.01 7.30 10.25
N ILE A 8 -9.27 8.36 9.93
CA ILE A 8 -9.74 9.75 10.08
C ILE A 8 -11.00 9.97 9.24
N PHE A 9 -11.00 9.52 7.98
CA PHE A 9 -12.17 9.63 7.11
C PHE A 9 -13.40 8.93 7.70
N PHE A 10 -13.23 7.70 8.19
CA PHE A 10 -14.32 6.94 8.80
C PHE A 10 -14.86 7.59 10.08
N LEU A 11 -13.97 8.15 10.92
CA LEU A 11 -14.37 8.93 12.10
C LEU A 11 -15.17 10.19 11.74
N LEU A 12 -14.78 10.88 10.66
CA LEU A 12 -15.52 12.03 10.14
C LEU A 12 -16.88 11.59 9.59
N GLN A 13 -16.94 10.46 8.90
CA GLN A 13 -18.17 9.91 8.33
C GLN A 13 -19.16 9.49 9.42
N ILE A 14 -18.71 8.77 10.46
CA ILE A 14 -19.55 8.41 11.62
C ILE A 14 -20.13 9.65 12.28
N ARG A 15 -19.30 10.68 12.51
CA ARG A 15 -19.76 11.94 13.12
C ARG A 15 -20.88 12.57 12.30
N ASN A 16 -20.73 12.62 10.97
CA ASN A 16 -21.72 13.21 10.09
C ASN A 16 -23.02 12.40 10.06
N VAL A 17 -22.93 11.06 10.04
CA VAL A 17 -24.10 10.17 10.11
C VAL A 17 -24.85 10.34 11.43
N LEU A 18 -24.13 10.43 12.55
CA LEU A 18 -24.73 10.57 13.87
C LEU A 18 -25.46 11.91 14.01
N ILE A 19 -24.85 13.02 13.56
CA ILE A 19 -25.49 14.34 13.55
C ILE A 19 -26.74 14.34 12.67
N LYS A 20 -26.67 13.72 11.48
CA LYS A 20 -27.81 13.61 10.58
C LYS A 20 -28.95 12.81 11.22
N ASN A 21 -28.65 11.69 11.86
CA ASN A 21 -29.66 10.88 12.55
C ASN A 21 -30.31 11.65 13.71
N MET A 22 -29.53 12.40 14.49
CA MET A 22 -30.08 13.27 15.55
C MET A 22 -30.97 14.38 14.99
N HIS A 23 -30.63 14.94 13.82
CA HIS A 23 -31.47 15.93 13.15
C HIS A 23 -32.83 15.33 12.72
N GLU A 24 -32.82 14.18 12.03
CA GLU A 24 -34.04 13.48 11.60
C GLU A 24 -34.90 13.09 12.81
N HIS A 25 -34.28 12.54 13.86
CA HIS A 25 -35.00 12.17 15.08
C HIS A 25 -35.58 13.39 15.81
N GLY A 26 -34.81 14.48 15.90
CA GLY A 26 -35.26 15.73 16.51
C GLY A 26 -36.44 16.36 15.77
N MET A 27 -36.47 16.30 14.44
CA MET A 27 -37.59 16.76 13.63
C MET A 27 -38.87 15.96 13.88
N HIS A 28 -38.77 14.64 14.05
CA HIS A 28 -39.94 13.83 14.38
C HIS A 28 -40.46 14.09 15.80
N LEU A 29 -39.57 14.22 16.78
CA LEU A 29 -39.98 14.50 18.16
C LEU A 29 -40.61 15.90 18.30
N ILE A 30 -40.07 16.91 17.61
CA ILE A 30 -40.63 18.27 17.67
C ILE A 30 -42.01 18.34 17.02
N GLU A 31 -42.24 17.58 15.96
CA GLU A 31 -43.54 17.50 15.28
C GLU A 31 -44.60 16.85 16.18
N ILE A 32 -44.26 15.73 16.84
CA ILE A 32 -45.15 15.05 17.79
C ILE A 32 -45.49 15.97 18.97
N LEU A 33 -44.47 16.60 19.57
CA LEU A 33 -44.67 17.50 20.71
C LEU A 33 -45.45 18.75 20.34
N SER A 34 -45.17 19.35 19.18
CA SER A 34 -45.92 20.50 18.67
C SER A 34 -47.41 20.18 18.57
N SER A 35 -47.76 19.07 17.91
CA SER A 35 -49.14 18.64 17.74
C SER A 35 -49.82 18.29 19.07
N SER A 36 -49.13 17.54 19.94
CA SER A 36 -49.68 17.08 21.22
C SER A 36 -49.85 18.21 22.25
N SER A 37 -49.03 19.25 22.18
CA SER A 37 -49.06 20.36 23.15
C SER A 37 -50.14 21.39 22.85
N ALA A 38 -50.66 21.44 21.61
CA ALA A 38 -51.57 22.49 21.17
C ALA A 38 -52.84 22.59 22.03
N VAL A 39 -53.46 21.46 22.37
CA VAL A 39 -54.70 21.43 23.16
C VAL A 39 -54.45 21.91 24.59
N ASP A 40 -53.45 21.35 25.26
CA ASP A 40 -53.15 21.69 26.65
C ASP A 40 -52.62 23.13 26.79
N LEU A 41 -51.93 23.64 25.76
CA LEU A 41 -51.50 25.03 25.70
C LEU A 41 -52.67 26.00 25.54
N TYR A 42 -53.61 25.70 24.62
CA TYR A 42 -54.82 26.51 24.44
C TYR A 42 -55.67 26.56 25.71
N LEU A 43 -55.78 25.45 26.43
CA LEU A 43 -56.54 25.34 27.69
C LEU A 43 -55.78 25.88 28.92
N GLY A 44 -54.51 26.28 28.78
CA GLY A 44 -53.69 26.75 29.89
C GLY A 44 -53.37 25.68 30.94
N ASN A 45 -53.38 24.39 30.55
CA ASN A 45 -53.16 23.28 31.48
C ASN A 45 -51.66 22.97 31.65
N ALA A 46 -50.99 23.76 32.50
CA ALA A 46 -49.56 23.62 32.75
C ALA A 46 -49.16 22.25 33.32
N ASP A 47 -50.02 21.59 34.12
CA ASP A 47 -49.72 20.28 34.71
C ASP A 47 -49.62 19.18 33.64
N ARG A 48 -50.51 19.21 32.64
CA ARG A 48 -50.46 18.28 31.50
C ARG A 48 -49.28 18.54 30.59
N LEU A 49 -48.99 19.81 30.30
CA LEU A 49 -47.79 20.19 29.53
C LEU A 49 -46.51 19.73 30.22
N ASN A 50 -46.42 19.89 31.55
CA ASN A 50 -45.28 19.39 32.32
C ASN A 50 -45.18 17.87 32.27
N SER A 51 -46.31 17.15 32.42
CA SER A 51 -46.32 15.68 32.32
C SER A 51 -45.87 15.18 30.94
N LEU A 52 -46.29 15.87 29.88
CA LEU A 52 -45.86 15.61 28.50
C LEU A 52 -44.36 15.86 28.34
N VAL A 53 -43.86 17.01 28.80
CA VAL A 53 -42.43 17.33 28.74
C VAL A 53 -41.58 16.30 29.50
N GLN A 54 -42.02 15.87 30.67
CA GLN A 54 -41.29 14.89 31.48
C GLN A 54 -41.23 13.50 30.83
N SER A 55 -42.27 13.07 30.09
CA SER A 55 -42.26 11.75 29.44
C SER A 55 -41.26 11.67 28.29
N PHE A 56 -41.02 12.77 27.58
CA PHE A 56 -40.02 12.86 26.51
C PHE A 56 -38.61 13.19 27.01
N ALA A 57 -38.49 13.79 28.21
CA ALA A 57 -37.20 14.07 28.84
C ALA A 57 -36.46 12.81 29.35
N LEU A 58 -37.08 11.62 29.27
CA LEU A 58 -36.45 10.34 29.60
C LEU A 58 -35.46 9.86 28.54
N ASP A 59 -35.47 10.43 27.33
CA ASP A 59 -34.50 10.07 26.29
C ASP A 59 -33.08 10.51 26.69
N PRO A 60 -32.09 9.60 26.74
CA PRO A 60 -30.73 9.91 27.15
C PRO A 60 -30.00 10.92 26.25
N ASN A 61 -30.49 11.19 25.04
CA ASN A 61 -29.92 12.17 24.12
C ASN A 61 -30.57 13.56 24.27
N VAL A 62 -31.71 13.66 24.94
CA VAL A 62 -32.42 14.92 25.19
C VAL A 62 -31.83 15.57 26.44
N ALA A 63 -31.27 16.76 26.26
CA ALA A 63 -30.75 17.58 27.36
C ALA A 63 -31.86 18.34 28.07
N TYR A 64 -32.79 18.90 27.29
CA TYR A 64 -33.97 19.57 27.82
C TYR A 64 -35.07 19.68 26.77
N ILE A 65 -36.29 19.88 27.25
CA ILE A 65 -37.47 20.24 26.46
C ILE A 65 -38.13 21.44 27.14
N SER A 66 -38.60 22.40 26.34
CA SER A 66 -39.28 23.61 26.77
C SER A 66 -40.52 23.86 25.91
N ILE A 67 -41.63 24.21 26.55
CA ILE A 67 -42.84 24.74 25.91
C ILE A 67 -43.04 26.17 26.39
N MET A 68 -43.20 27.08 25.45
CA MET A 68 -43.29 28.52 25.67
C MET A 68 -44.52 29.08 24.99
N ASP A 69 -45.07 30.17 25.53
CA ASP A 69 -46.07 30.95 24.81
C ASP A 69 -45.42 31.86 23.74
N ASN A 70 -46.26 32.58 22.99
CA ASN A 70 -45.82 33.51 21.94
C ASN A 70 -45.00 34.71 22.46
N THR A 71 -44.97 34.95 23.76
CA THR A 71 -44.15 36.00 24.37
C THR A 71 -42.76 35.50 24.75
N GLY A 72 -42.55 34.18 24.72
CA GLY A 72 -41.32 33.52 25.13
C GLY A 72 -41.33 33.05 26.59
N ASN A 73 -42.45 33.19 27.31
CA ASN A 73 -42.56 32.74 28.69
C ASN A 73 -42.70 31.22 28.74
N VAL A 74 -41.88 30.57 29.57
CA VAL A 74 -41.79 29.12 29.71
C VAL A 74 -42.94 28.60 30.57
N LEU A 75 -43.84 27.83 29.96
CA LEU A 75 -45.00 27.26 30.61
C LEU A 75 -44.75 25.83 31.11
N ALA A 76 -43.90 25.07 30.41
CA ALA A 76 -43.46 23.75 30.83
C ALA A 76 -42.00 23.50 30.45
N HIS A 77 -41.26 22.83 31.34
CA HIS A 77 -39.85 22.54 31.11
C HIS A 77 -39.39 21.28 31.84
N SER A 78 -38.47 20.54 31.20
CA SER A 78 -37.84 19.33 31.74
C SER A 78 -37.10 19.56 33.06
N ASN A 79 -36.43 20.71 33.20
CA ASN A 79 -35.95 21.27 34.46
C ASN A 79 -36.98 22.25 35.06
N PRO A 80 -37.58 21.95 36.22
CA PRO A 80 -38.59 22.81 36.85
C PRO A 80 -38.11 24.23 37.20
N GLN A 81 -36.81 24.44 37.39
CA GLN A 81 -36.24 25.77 37.71
C GLN A 81 -36.31 26.77 36.55
N GLU A 82 -36.61 26.29 35.35
CA GLU A 82 -36.72 27.11 34.14
C GLU A 82 -38.14 27.61 33.87
N ILE A 83 -39.14 27.07 34.57
CA ILE A 83 -40.55 27.44 34.40
C ILE A 83 -40.76 28.89 34.87
N GLY A 84 -41.48 29.67 34.06
CA GLY A 84 -41.77 31.09 34.30
C GLY A 84 -40.65 32.06 33.89
N LYS A 85 -39.52 31.56 33.36
CA LYS A 85 -38.52 32.43 32.72
C LYS A 85 -38.97 32.79 31.30
N VAL A 86 -38.44 33.90 30.77
CA VAL A 86 -38.72 34.36 29.41
C VAL A 86 -37.47 34.23 28.56
N TYR A 87 -37.58 33.54 27.42
CA TYR A 87 -36.52 33.35 26.44
C TYR A 87 -36.94 33.88 25.07
N GLN A 88 -36.01 34.55 24.37
CA GLN A 88 -36.19 35.00 22.99
C GLN A 88 -34.86 34.90 22.25
N ASP A 89 -34.47 33.67 21.94
CA ASP A 89 -33.22 33.40 21.25
C ASP A 89 -33.36 33.63 19.73
N GLU A 90 -32.24 33.67 19.00
CA GLU A 90 -32.23 33.82 17.54
C GLU A 90 -33.03 32.71 16.84
N LEU A 91 -32.96 31.48 17.37
CA LEU A 91 -33.74 30.34 16.89
C LEU A 91 -35.25 30.57 17.02
N ASP A 92 -35.70 31.14 18.14
CA ASP A 92 -37.13 31.39 18.39
C ASP A 92 -37.67 32.41 17.38
N ARG A 93 -36.90 33.47 17.12
CA ARG A 93 -37.24 34.51 16.14
C ARG A 93 -37.28 33.95 14.72
N GLU A 94 -36.33 33.09 14.36
CA GLU A 94 -36.31 32.45 13.06
C GLU A 94 -37.52 31.54 12.85
N THR A 95 -37.83 30.69 13.82
CA THR A 95 -38.99 29.77 13.76
C THR A 95 -40.31 30.54 13.63
N ILE A 96 -40.48 31.63 14.39
CA ILE A 96 -41.65 32.50 14.25
C ILE A 96 -41.71 33.14 12.85
N SER A 97 -40.58 33.64 12.34
CA SER A 97 -40.54 34.35 11.05
C SER A 97 -40.74 33.44 9.83
N THR A 98 -40.24 32.22 9.88
CA THR A 98 -40.30 31.25 8.77
C THR A 98 -41.55 30.38 8.80
N ALA A 99 -42.24 30.37 9.94
CA ALA A 99 -43.38 29.51 10.24
C ALA A 99 -43.14 28.02 9.95
N LYS A 100 -41.88 27.59 10.04
CA LYS A 100 -41.43 26.21 9.84
C LYS A 100 -40.53 25.80 11.02
N PRO A 101 -40.39 24.50 11.30
CA PRO A 101 -39.41 24.07 12.28
C PRO A 101 -38.01 24.52 11.85
N SER A 102 -37.31 25.19 12.77
CA SER A 102 -35.93 25.64 12.56
C SER A 102 -34.99 24.82 13.43
N ILE A 103 -33.77 24.62 12.93
CA ILE A 103 -32.74 23.86 13.63
C ILE A 103 -31.46 24.66 13.65
N HIS A 104 -30.90 24.79 14.85
CA HIS A 104 -29.65 25.46 15.03
C HIS A 104 -28.67 24.69 15.91
N TYR A 105 -27.40 24.88 15.57
CA TYR A 105 -26.28 24.35 16.35
C TYR A 105 -25.76 25.49 17.23
N HIS A 106 -26.02 25.39 18.53
CA HIS A 106 -25.63 26.43 19.48
C HIS A 106 -24.88 25.88 20.68
N GLN A 107 -24.15 26.77 21.33
CA GLN A 107 -23.62 26.53 22.67
C GLN A 107 -24.24 27.56 23.61
N ARG A 108 -25.31 27.16 24.33
CA ARG A 108 -26.07 28.02 25.26
C ARG A 108 -25.21 28.55 26.41
N SER A 109 -24.15 27.83 26.79
CA SER A 109 -23.15 28.29 27.77
C SER A 109 -21.81 27.53 27.63
N LYS A 110 -20.69 28.18 28.00
CA LYS A 110 -19.36 27.53 28.07
C LYS A 110 -19.33 26.32 29.03
N LYS A 111 -20.23 26.26 30.03
CA LYS A 111 -20.31 25.16 31.01
C LYS A 111 -21.19 23.98 30.57
N GLU A 112 -22.16 24.21 29.69
CA GLU A 112 -23.20 23.21 29.37
C GLU A 112 -22.88 22.36 28.13
N GLY A 113 -21.83 22.70 27.37
CA GLY A 113 -21.43 21.97 26.17
C GLY A 113 -22.20 22.39 24.92
N LYS A 114 -21.95 21.72 23.78
CA LYS A 114 -22.62 22.01 22.51
C LYS A 114 -23.94 21.25 22.44
N PHE A 115 -25.01 21.93 22.05
CA PHE A 115 -26.32 21.34 21.83
C PHE A 115 -26.75 21.46 20.37
N LEU A 116 -27.54 20.50 19.92
CA LEU A 116 -28.37 20.64 18.73
C LEU A 116 -29.76 21.03 19.22
N GLU A 117 -30.21 22.24 18.90
CA GLU A 117 -31.53 22.72 19.30
C GLU A 117 -32.48 22.71 18.11
N VAL A 118 -33.66 22.14 18.33
CA VAL A 118 -34.74 22.05 17.36
C VAL A 118 -35.92 22.80 17.94
N CYS A 119 -36.47 23.74 17.18
CA CYS A 119 -37.61 24.57 17.59
C CYS A 119 -38.72 24.48 16.55
N SER A 120 -39.96 24.43 17.00
CA SER A 120 -41.14 24.47 16.13
C SER A 120 -42.25 25.30 16.76
N LEU A 121 -43.07 25.91 15.91
CA LEU A 121 -44.34 26.47 16.33
C LEU A 121 -45.28 25.35 16.78
N ILE A 122 -46.08 25.66 17.79
CA ILE A 122 -47.20 24.84 18.25
C ILE A 122 -48.43 25.32 17.48
N ILE A 123 -48.88 24.49 16.54
CA ILE A 123 -50.03 24.77 15.68
C ILE A 123 -51.06 23.67 15.95
N PRO A 124 -52.33 24.01 16.22
CA PRO A 124 -53.36 22.99 16.38
C PRO A 124 -53.52 22.19 15.09
N SER A 125 -53.77 20.88 15.23
CA SER A 125 -53.97 20.01 14.07
C SER A 125 -55.26 20.39 13.33
N ALA A 126 -55.24 20.20 12.00
CA ALA A 126 -56.39 20.46 11.15
C ALA A 126 -57.63 19.65 11.58
N GLY A 127 -58.80 20.28 11.56
CA GLY A 127 -60.10 19.76 11.97
C GLY A 127 -60.36 19.75 13.49
N THR A 128 -59.41 20.18 14.32
CA THR A 128 -59.56 20.15 15.78
C THR A 128 -60.48 21.27 16.31
N VAL A 129 -61.06 21.06 17.49
CA VAL A 129 -61.88 22.08 18.18
C VAL A 129 -61.07 23.37 18.42
N VAL A 130 -59.77 23.22 18.70
CA VAL A 130 -58.85 24.34 18.94
C VAL A 130 -58.62 25.15 17.68
N GLU A 131 -58.39 24.51 16.53
CA GLU A 131 -58.25 25.22 15.24
C GLU A 131 -59.50 26.04 14.93
N LYS A 132 -60.68 25.43 15.00
CA LYS A 132 -61.96 26.11 14.72
C LYS A 132 -62.23 27.28 15.68
N ALA A 133 -61.83 27.14 16.94
CA ALA A 133 -61.94 28.22 17.93
C ALA A 133 -61.02 29.39 17.56
N LEU A 134 -59.76 29.12 17.19
CA LEU A 134 -58.80 30.15 16.79
C LEU A 134 -59.18 30.83 15.47
N GLU A 135 -59.70 30.08 14.48
CA GLU A 135 -60.22 30.64 13.22
C GLU A 135 -61.35 31.63 13.46
N SER A 136 -62.23 31.32 14.44
CA SER A 136 -63.33 32.21 14.82
C SER A 136 -62.87 33.48 15.52
N GLU A 137 -61.76 33.44 16.25
CA GLU A 137 -61.21 34.59 16.99
C GLU A 137 -60.30 35.49 16.13
N GLN A 138 -59.54 34.92 15.19
CA GLN A 138 -58.46 35.64 14.47
C GLN A 138 -58.67 35.79 12.96
N GLY A 139 -59.74 35.20 12.41
CA GLY A 139 -60.10 35.25 11.00
C GLY A 139 -59.36 34.19 10.15
N GLU A 140 -60.01 33.73 9.08
CA GLU A 140 -59.45 32.72 8.16
C GLU A 140 -58.10 33.15 7.56
N GLY A 141 -57.10 32.26 7.62
CA GLY A 141 -55.84 32.38 6.88
C GLY A 141 -54.62 32.94 7.62
N LYS A 142 -54.72 33.24 8.93
CA LYS A 142 -53.53 33.53 9.76
C LYS A 142 -52.97 32.25 10.40
N ILE A 143 -51.65 32.14 10.42
CA ILE A 143 -50.96 31.04 11.13
C ILE A 143 -51.17 31.26 12.62
N ASN A 144 -52.15 30.56 13.18
CA ASN A 144 -52.54 30.65 14.59
C ASN A 144 -51.61 29.78 15.45
N ALA A 145 -50.34 30.17 15.51
CA ALA A 145 -49.39 29.56 16.42
C ALA A 145 -49.76 29.95 17.86
N LEU A 146 -49.89 28.93 18.72
CA LEU A 146 -50.22 29.09 20.14
C LEU A 146 -48.99 29.36 21.00
N GLY A 147 -47.83 28.92 20.53
CA GLY A 147 -46.57 29.00 21.24
C GLY A 147 -45.44 28.32 20.48
N LEU A 148 -44.36 28.04 21.21
CA LEU A 148 -43.17 27.38 20.71
C LEU A 148 -42.87 26.15 21.55
N VAL A 149 -42.39 25.11 20.89
CA VAL A 149 -41.74 23.97 21.55
C VAL A 149 -40.28 23.93 21.12
N LYS A 150 -39.38 23.68 22.07
CA LYS A 150 -37.93 23.59 21.85
C LYS A 150 -37.40 22.31 22.51
N ILE A 151 -36.59 21.55 21.77
CA ILE A 151 -35.84 20.40 22.26
C ILE A 151 -34.36 20.67 22.07
N GLY A 152 -33.57 20.52 23.14
CA GLY A 152 -32.11 20.54 23.08
C GLY A 152 -31.55 19.14 23.20
N PHE A 153 -30.75 18.70 22.24
CA PHE A 153 -30.03 17.42 22.28
C PHE A 153 -28.58 17.61 22.72
N SER A 154 -28.11 16.80 23.67
CA SER A 154 -26.72 16.87 24.14
C SER A 154 -25.76 16.19 23.17
N LEU A 155 -24.78 16.95 22.64
CA LEU A 155 -23.70 16.37 21.83
C LEU A 155 -22.56 15.78 22.68
N LYS A 156 -22.68 15.79 24.02
CA LYS A 156 -21.63 15.36 24.95
C LYS A 156 -21.36 13.85 24.86
N GLY A 157 -22.41 13.03 24.65
CA GLY A 157 -22.29 11.58 24.47
C GLY A 157 -21.46 11.16 23.24
N ILE A 158 -21.42 12.01 22.21
CA ILE A 158 -20.64 11.78 20.98
C ILE A 158 -19.13 11.78 21.25
N GLY A 159 -18.67 12.44 22.32
CA GLY A 159 -17.26 12.55 22.67
C GLY A 159 -16.69 11.34 23.42
N ILE A 160 -17.51 10.64 24.21
CA ILE A 160 -17.02 9.64 25.18
C ILE A 160 -16.67 8.31 24.51
N GLU A 161 -17.43 7.90 23.48
CA GLU A 161 -17.10 6.71 22.69
C GLU A 161 -16.00 6.97 21.65
N ARG A 162 -15.68 8.23 21.33
CA ARG A 162 -14.60 8.56 20.39
C ARG A 162 -13.23 8.11 20.87
N ASN A 163 -12.96 8.19 22.18
CA ASN A 163 -11.63 7.84 22.70
C ASN A 163 -11.33 6.34 22.56
N LYS A 164 -12.32 5.47 22.79
CA LYS A 164 -12.16 4.02 22.61
C LYS A 164 -11.87 3.66 21.16
N ILE A 165 -12.61 4.24 20.21
CA ILE A 165 -12.40 4.01 18.77
C ILE A 165 -11.02 4.53 18.36
N PHE A 166 -10.61 5.69 18.87
CA PHE A 166 -9.30 6.28 18.56
C PHE A 166 -8.14 5.43 19.09
N ILE A 167 -8.20 5.00 20.36
CA ILE A 167 -7.19 4.11 20.96
C ILE A 167 -7.13 2.77 20.24
N SER A 168 -8.28 2.17 19.92
CA SER A 168 -8.33 0.92 19.15
C SER A 168 -7.71 1.09 17.76
N SER A 169 -7.96 2.22 17.09
CA SER A 169 -7.39 2.52 15.78
C SER A 169 -5.87 2.64 15.82
N ILE A 170 -5.33 3.30 16.85
CA ILE A 170 -3.88 3.37 17.08
C ILE A 170 -3.31 1.97 17.30
N GLY A 171 -3.99 1.13 18.09
CA GLY A 171 -3.59 -0.27 18.31
C GLY A 171 -3.51 -1.07 17.01
N PHE A 172 -4.50 -0.94 16.12
CA PHE A 172 -4.46 -1.58 14.80
C PHE A 172 -3.32 -1.07 13.92
N ILE A 173 -3.09 0.25 13.89
CA ILE A 173 -1.99 0.84 13.11
C ILE A 173 -0.64 0.29 13.59
N PHE A 174 -0.44 0.24 14.91
CA PHE A 174 0.78 -0.30 15.50
C PHE A 174 0.94 -1.80 15.14
N LEU A 175 -0.12 -2.59 15.27
CA LEU A 175 -0.12 -4.00 14.88
C LEU A 175 0.26 -4.19 13.40
N PHE A 176 -0.30 -3.39 12.49
CA PHE A 176 0.05 -3.43 11.08
C PHE A 176 1.53 -3.10 10.83
N ILE A 177 2.07 -2.08 11.50
CA ILE A 177 3.49 -1.73 11.39
C ILE A 177 4.37 -2.90 11.83
N VAL A 178 4.05 -3.54 12.96
CA VAL A 178 4.79 -4.71 13.47
C VAL A 178 4.72 -5.86 12.48
N ILE A 179 3.53 -6.20 11.96
CA ILE A 179 3.36 -7.28 10.98
C ILE A 179 4.14 -6.99 9.70
N SER A 180 4.07 -5.77 9.17
CA SER A 180 4.83 -5.38 7.99
C SER A 180 6.33 -5.49 8.22
N ALA A 181 6.84 -5.03 9.37
CA ALA A 181 8.26 -5.13 9.70
C ALA A 181 8.72 -6.60 9.78
N VAL A 182 7.90 -7.48 10.39
CA VAL A 182 8.17 -8.91 10.46
C VAL A 182 8.20 -9.53 9.06
N ILE A 183 7.20 -9.26 8.22
CA ILE A 183 7.15 -9.78 6.85
C ILE A 183 8.35 -9.29 6.03
N SER A 184 8.67 -7.99 6.09
CA SER A 184 9.84 -7.43 5.40
C SER A 184 11.14 -8.08 5.87
N PHE A 185 11.28 -8.33 7.17
CA PHE A 185 12.45 -9.03 7.70
C PHE A 185 12.54 -10.47 7.18
N LEU A 186 11.41 -11.20 7.16
CA LEU A 186 11.36 -12.57 6.65
C LEU A 186 11.68 -12.65 5.16
N LEU A 187 11.14 -11.74 4.34
CA LEU A 187 11.42 -11.68 2.89
C LEU A 187 12.88 -11.30 2.62
N SER A 188 13.40 -10.30 3.34
CA SER A 188 14.79 -9.88 3.19
C SER A 188 15.76 -11.00 3.57
N SER A 189 15.51 -11.72 4.66
CA SER A 189 16.39 -12.79 5.14
C SER A 189 16.22 -14.12 4.39
N GLY A 190 15.00 -14.45 3.95
CA GLY A 190 14.72 -15.72 3.26
C GLY A 190 14.91 -15.67 1.74
N ILE A 191 14.76 -14.49 1.10
CA ILE A 191 14.78 -14.38 -0.36
C ILE A 191 15.86 -13.39 -0.82
N THR A 192 15.77 -12.13 -0.42
CA THR A 192 16.62 -11.06 -0.98
C THR A 192 18.10 -11.32 -0.71
N ARG A 193 18.50 -11.56 0.55
CA ARG A 193 19.91 -11.80 0.92
C ARG A 193 20.50 -13.04 0.23
N PRO A 194 19.82 -14.21 0.21
CA PRO A 194 20.31 -15.36 -0.57
C PRO A 194 20.47 -15.10 -2.06
N LEU A 195 19.54 -14.35 -2.68
CA LEU A 195 19.65 -14.01 -4.10
C LEU A 195 20.83 -13.06 -4.37
N ASP A 196 21.04 -12.06 -3.51
CA ASP A 196 22.22 -11.19 -3.60
C ASP A 196 23.52 -11.99 -3.45
N GLN A 197 23.57 -12.96 -2.52
CA GLN A 197 24.73 -13.85 -2.37
C GLN A 197 24.98 -14.68 -3.63
N LEU A 198 23.94 -15.23 -4.26
CA LEU A 198 24.06 -15.94 -5.53
C LEU A 198 24.56 -15.03 -6.65
N ALA A 199 24.04 -13.80 -6.74
CA ALA A 199 24.46 -12.83 -7.74
C ALA A 199 25.96 -12.51 -7.60
N VAL A 200 26.43 -12.21 -6.38
CA VAL A 200 27.85 -11.93 -6.10
C VAL A 200 28.74 -13.13 -6.46
N VAL A 201 28.36 -14.34 -6.06
CA VAL A 201 29.16 -15.54 -6.39
C VAL A 201 29.17 -15.80 -7.89
N THR A 202 28.07 -15.55 -8.58
CA THR A 202 27.97 -15.68 -10.05
C THR A 202 28.93 -14.74 -10.75
N GLU A 203 29.03 -13.49 -10.31
CA GLU A 203 29.98 -12.51 -10.86
C GLU A 203 31.44 -12.94 -10.67
N ILE A 204 31.78 -13.49 -9.50
CA ILE A 204 33.13 -14.00 -9.22
C ILE A 204 33.47 -15.20 -10.13
N ILE A 205 32.51 -16.11 -10.33
CA ILE A 205 32.65 -17.26 -11.23
C ILE A 205 32.82 -16.79 -12.68
N ALA A 206 32.03 -15.80 -13.12
CA ALA A 206 32.13 -15.21 -14.45
C ALA A 206 33.49 -14.52 -14.68
N GLY A 207 34.11 -13.97 -13.62
CA GLY A 207 35.47 -13.45 -13.62
C GLY A 207 36.57 -14.53 -13.69
N GLY A 208 36.23 -15.81 -13.76
CA GLY A 208 37.15 -16.94 -13.94
C GLY A 208 37.58 -17.63 -12.64
N ASN A 209 37.12 -17.16 -11.47
CA ASN A 209 37.39 -17.85 -10.20
C ASN A 209 36.30 -18.90 -9.91
N LEU A 210 36.53 -20.10 -10.44
CA LEU A 210 35.59 -21.22 -10.34
C LEU A 210 35.62 -21.96 -9.00
N ALA A 211 36.49 -21.59 -8.04
CA ALA A 211 36.59 -22.28 -6.76
C ALA A 211 35.56 -21.79 -5.71
N VAL A 212 34.90 -20.66 -5.96
CA VAL A 212 33.93 -20.07 -5.03
C VAL A 212 32.57 -20.79 -5.11
N ARG A 213 31.86 -20.87 -3.98
CA ARG A 213 30.55 -21.51 -3.86
C ARG A 213 29.58 -20.64 -3.05
N ALA A 214 28.31 -20.68 -3.39
CA ALA A 214 27.25 -19.99 -2.64
C ALA A 214 26.89 -20.79 -1.38
N LYS A 215 27.17 -20.23 -0.20
CA LYS A 215 26.94 -20.89 1.11
C LYS A 215 25.57 -20.55 1.69
N ILE A 216 24.51 -20.87 0.95
CA ILE A 216 23.13 -20.58 1.37
C ILE A 216 22.57 -21.77 2.15
N LYS A 217 22.25 -21.54 3.42
CA LYS A 217 21.62 -22.54 4.29
C LYS A 217 20.10 -22.30 4.32
N SER A 218 19.42 -22.69 3.26
CA SER A 218 17.95 -22.73 3.23
C SER A 218 17.45 -24.12 2.88
N LYS A 219 16.25 -24.47 3.35
CA LYS A 219 15.59 -25.75 3.09
C LYS A 219 14.45 -25.66 2.05
N ASP A 220 14.28 -24.48 1.46
CA ASP A 220 13.26 -24.14 0.47
C ASP A 220 13.81 -24.22 -0.97
N GLU A 221 13.07 -23.65 -1.91
CA GLU A 221 13.43 -23.52 -3.32
C GLU A 221 14.74 -22.74 -3.53
N ILE A 222 15.03 -21.77 -2.68
CA ILE A 222 16.26 -20.97 -2.74
C ILE A 222 17.46 -21.85 -2.36
N GLY A 223 17.32 -22.71 -1.35
CA GLY A 223 18.33 -23.71 -1.00
C GLY A 223 18.58 -24.72 -2.12
N LYS A 224 17.51 -25.22 -2.76
CA LYS A 224 17.62 -26.11 -3.92
C LYS A 224 18.33 -25.42 -5.09
N LEU A 225 18.00 -24.16 -5.37
CA LEU A 225 18.66 -23.38 -6.41
C LEU A 225 20.15 -23.20 -6.13
N ALA A 226 20.52 -22.86 -4.90
CA ALA A 226 21.91 -22.70 -4.49
C ALA A 226 22.72 -24.00 -4.65
N ASN A 227 22.14 -25.14 -4.32
CA ASN A 227 22.78 -26.45 -4.51
C ASN A 227 22.98 -26.77 -5.99
N SER A 228 21.95 -26.59 -6.82
CA SER A 228 22.05 -26.80 -8.27
C SER A 228 23.09 -25.87 -8.92
N PHE A 229 23.15 -24.60 -8.49
CA PHE A 229 24.16 -23.65 -8.93
C PHE A 229 25.58 -24.09 -8.55
N ASN A 230 25.79 -24.53 -7.30
CA ASN A 230 27.09 -25.03 -6.85
C ASN A 230 27.54 -26.28 -7.63
N SER A 231 26.63 -27.19 -7.96
CA SER A 231 26.95 -28.35 -8.81
C SER A 231 27.31 -27.96 -10.25
N MET A 232 26.69 -26.90 -10.79
CA MET A 232 27.08 -26.35 -12.10
C MET A 232 28.49 -25.75 -12.06
N ALA A 233 28.79 -24.96 -11.03
CA ALA A 233 30.11 -24.36 -10.83
C ALA A 233 31.21 -25.43 -10.69
N GLU A 234 30.93 -26.52 -9.97
CA GLU A 234 31.84 -27.66 -9.84
C GLU A 234 32.11 -28.35 -11.18
N LYS A 235 31.07 -28.64 -11.96
CA LYS A 235 31.26 -29.22 -13.30
C LYS A 235 32.08 -28.32 -14.20
N LEU A 236 31.81 -27.01 -14.18
CA LEU A 236 32.56 -26.04 -14.97
C LEU A 236 34.04 -25.99 -14.57
N GLN A 237 34.34 -26.07 -13.27
CA GLN A 237 35.69 -26.14 -12.74
C GLN A 237 36.43 -27.40 -13.24
N ILE A 238 35.80 -28.58 -13.12
CA ILE A 238 36.38 -29.84 -13.56
C ILE A 238 36.68 -29.79 -15.07
N THR A 239 35.71 -29.38 -15.89
CA THR A 239 35.89 -29.31 -17.35
C THR A 239 36.99 -28.32 -17.76
N THR A 240 37.14 -27.20 -17.07
CA THR A 240 38.22 -26.24 -17.36
C THR A 240 39.59 -26.74 -16.92
N GLU A 241 39.68 -27.48 -15.81
CA GLU A 241 40.91 -28.15 -15.37
C GLU A 241 41.33 -29.26 -16.35
N GLU A 242 40.39 -30.09 -16.80
CA GLU A 242 40.60 -31.12 -17.83
C GLU A 242 41.08 -30.50 -19.15
N LEU A 243 40.44 -29.41 -19.60
CA LEU A 243 40.85 -28.71 -20.82
C LEU A 243 42.27 -28.14 -20.72
N LYS A 244 42.64 -27.58 -19.56
CA LYS A 244 44.01 -27.09 -19.31
C LYS A 244 45.02 -28.24 -19.33
N ALA A 245 44.72 -29.36 -18.68
CA ALA A 245 45.58 -30.54 -18.69
C ALA A 245 45.76 -31.11 -20.11
N ALA A 246 44.68 -31.18 -20.89
CA ALA A 246 44.72 -31.62 -22.28
C ALA A 246 45.55 -30.68 -23.17
N ASN A 247 45.43 -29.36 -22.98
CA ASN A 247 46.26 -28.39 -23.71
C ASN A 247 47.74 -28.53 -23.37
N LEU A 248 48.11 -28.68 -22.09
CA LEU A 248 49.51 -28.89 -21.70
C LEU A 248 50.08 -30.19 -22.30
N PHE A 249 49.29 -31.26 -22.31
CA PHE A 249 49.66 -32.51 -22.95
C PHE A 249 49.86 -32.36 -24.47
N LEU A 250 48.96 -31.64 -25.14
CA LEU A 250 49.07 -31.34 -26.57
C LEU A 250 50.31 -30.50 -26.87
N GLU A 251 50.60 -29.46 -26.08
CA GLU A 251 51.80 -28.64 -26.23
C GLU A 251 53.08 -29.45 -26.08
N GLN A 252 53.14 -30.34 -25.09
CA GLN A 252 54.28 -31.24 -24.92
C GLN A 252 54.46 -32.16 -26.14
N ARG A 253 53.37 -32.75 -26.62
CA ARG A 253 53.39 -33.65 -27.78
C ARG A 253 53.76 -32.93 -29.07
N VAL A 254 53.31 -31.69 -29.26
CA VAL A 254 53.74 -30.83 -30.38
C VAL A 254 55.25 -30.60 -30.29
N LYS A 255 55.78 -30.25 -29.11
CA LYS A 255 57.21 -30.01 -28.91
C LYS A 255 58.07 -31.25 -29.20
N GLU A 256 57.62 -32.42 -28.76
CA GLU A 256 58.30 -33.70 -29.05
C GLU A 256 58.31 -33.98 -30.56
N ARG A 257 57.17 -33.83 -31.25
CA ARG A 257 57.07 -34.03 -32.70
C ARG A 257 57.87 -33.03 -33.51
N THR A 258 57.96 -31.78 -33.07
CA THR A 258 58.81 -30.77 -33.73
C THR A 258 60.29 -31.17 -33.64
N LYS A 259 60.75 -31.66 -32.47
CA LYS A 259 62.12 -32.16 -32.32
C LYS A 259 62.41 -33.37 -33.21
N GLU A 260 61.49 -34.33 -33.27
CA GLU A 260 61.61 -35.49 -34.16
C GLU A 260 61.70 -35.07 -35.63
N LEU A 261 60.83 -34.15 -36.06
CA LEU A 261 60.82 -33.63 -37.43
C LEU A 261 62.10 -32.88 -37.77
N GLU A 262 62.63 -32.07 -36.86
CA GLU A 262 63.91 -31.38 -37.04
C GLU A 262 65.08 -32.37 -37.18
N ALA A 263 65.13 -33.40 -36.33
CA ALA A 263 66.16 -34.44 -36.41
C ALA A 263 66.09 -35.19 -37.75
N SER A 264 64.88 -35.60 -38.16
CA SER A 264 64.69 -36.29 -39.45
C SER A 264 65.01 -35.38 -40.65
N ARG A 265 64.64 -34.10 -40.60
CA ARG A 265 65.00 -33.11 -41.64
C ARG A 265 66.52 -32.96 -41.75
N ASP A 266 67.21 -32.88 -40.63
CA ASP A 266 68.66 -32.70 -40.59
C ASP A 266 69.39 -33.97 -41.09
N GLU A 267 68.86 -35.15 -40.80
CA GLU A 267 69.33 -36.43 -41.36
C GLU A 267 69.12 -36.51 -42.87
N LEU A 268 67.90 -36.21 -43.35
CA LEU A 268 67.57 -36.20 -44.77
C LEU A 268 68.46 -35.21 -45.55
N LYS A 269 68.80 -34.08 -44.93
CA LYS A 269 69.71 -33.08 -45.51
C LYS A 269 71.14 -33.63 -45.64
N LYS A 270 71.63 -34.37 -44.64
CA LYS A 270 72.94 -35.03 -44.72
C LYS A 270 72.97 -36.07 -45.84
N GLU A 271 71.96 -36.93 -45.94
CA GLU A 271 71.85 -37.90 -47.04
C GLU A 271 71.80 -37.21 -48.41
N PHE A 272 71.04 -36.13 -48.54
CA PHE A 272 70.98 -35.34 -49.76
C PHE A 272 72.34 -34.75 -50.14
N ASP A 273 73.06 -34.17 -49.18
CA ASP A 273 74.40 -33.60 -49.39
C ASP A 273 75.45 -34.69 -49.77
N GLU A 274 75.31 -35.90 -49.24
CA GLU A 274 76.11 -37.07 -49.63
C GLU A 274 75.79 -37.52 -51.05
N LEU A 275 74.51 -37.64 -51.41
CA LEU A 275 74.08 -37.98 -52.77
C LEU A 275 74.57 -36.96 -53.79
N GLN A 276 74.52 -35.65 -53.48
CA GLN A 276 75.06 -34.60 -54.36
C GLN A 276 76.58 -34.76 -54.56
N ARG A 277 77.32 -35.04 -53.48
CA ARG A 277 78.77 -35.32 -53.56
C ARG A 277 79.08 -36.56 -54.38
N TRP A 278 78.34 -37.65 -54.16
CA TRP A 278 78.47 -38.88 -54.93
C TRP A 278 78.18 -38.62 -56.42
N LYS A 279 77.06 -37.96 -56.73
CA LYS A 279 76.68 -37.59 -58.10
C LYS A 279 77.78 -36.78 -58.79
N LYS A 280 78.31 -35.74 -58.13
CA LYS A 280 79.41 -34.93 -58.68
C LYS A 280 80.67 -35.76 -58.95
N THR A 281 81.00 -36.68 -58.04
CA THR A 281 82.15 -37.59 -58.18
C THR A 281 81.97 -38.58 -59.33
N VAL A 282 80.79 -39.18 -59.46
CA VAL A 282 80.47 -40.12 -60.54
C VAL A 282 80.45 -39.42 -61.88
N VAL A 283 79.79 -38.26 -62.00
CA VAL A 283 79.81 -37.45 -63.22
C VAL A 283 81.25 -37.04 -63.58
N GLY A 284 82.05 -36.63 -62.60
CA GLY A 284 83.47 -36.33 -62.82
C GLY A 284 84.28 -37.55 -63.31
N ARG A 285 83.99 -38.75 -62.78
CA ARG A 285 84.58 -40.01 -63.26
C ARG A 285 84.14 -40.34 -64.68
N GLU A 286 82.87 -40.15 -65.03
CA GLU A 286 82.39 -40.39 -66.39
C GLU A 286 83.00 -39.42 -67.39
N LEU A 287 83.07 -38.13 -67.08
CA LEU A 287 83.73 -37.12 -67.92
C LEU A 287 85.20 -37.49 -68.16
N LYS A 288 85.92 -37.89 -67.11
CA LYS A 288 87.32 -38.31 -67.20
C LYS A 288 87.48 -39.61 -68.00
N MET A 289 86.53 -40.55 -67.90
CA MET A 289 86.51 -41.75 -68.73
C MET A 289 86.25 -41.46 -70.21
N VAL A 290 85.39 -40.48 -70.52
CA VAL A 290 85.17 -40.01 -71.89
C VAL A 290 86.46 -39.38 -72.43
N GLU A 291 87.13 -38.55 -71.64
CA GLU A 291 88.41 -37.93 -71.99
C GLU A 291 89.51 -38.99 -72.23
N LEU A 292 89.67 -39.95 -71.32
CA LEU A 292 90.59 -41.08 -71.47
C LEU A 292 90.27 -41.95 -72.69
N LYS A 293 88.99 -42.21 -72.98
CA LYS A 293 88.60 -42.93 -74.20
C LYS A 293 89.03 -42.16 -75.45
N ASN A 294 88.88 -40.84 -75.46
CA ASN A 294 89.34 -39.99 -76.55
C ASN A 294 90.87 -39.99 -76.66
N GLU A 295 91.60 -39.91 -75.55
CA GLU A 295 93.07 -39.99 -75.55
C GLU A 295 93.58 -41.36 -76.02
N ILE A 296 92.97 -42.46 -75.59
CA ILE A 296 93.31 -43.82 -76.05
C ILE A 296 93.00 -43.96 -77.55
N ALA A 297 91.90 -43.38 -78.05
CA ALA A 297 91.61 -43.36 -79.47
C ALA A 297 92.68 -42.59 -80.27
N GLN A 298 93.14 -41.43 -79.76
CA GLN A 298 94.23 -40.65 -80.35
C GLN A 298 95.58 -41.38 -80.30
N LEU A 299 95.90 -42.06 -79.20
CA LEU A 299 97.13 -42.85 -79.05
C LEU A 299 97.12 -44.09 -79.94
N LYS A 300 95.99 -44.79 -80.06
CA LYS A 300 95.83 -45.88 -81.02
C LYS A 300 96.02 -45.41 -82.46
N ALA A 301 95.55 -44.21 -82.80
CA ALA A 301 95.79 -43.61 -84.11
C ALA A 301 97.28 -43.26 -84.34
N ARG A 302 98.06 -43.04 -83.28
CA ARG A 302 99.50 -42.69 -83.32
C ARG A 302 100.45 -43.90 -83.32
N ILE A 303 100.03 -45.04 -82.79
CA ILE A 303 100.81 -46.29 -82.72
C ILE A 303 100.51 -47.20 -83.91
N GLY A 304 99.42 -46.93 -84.65
CA GLY A 304 99.04 -47.60 -85.90
C GLY A 304 99.60 -47.00 -87.19
N SER A 305 100.61 -46.13 -87.10
CA SER A 305 101.33 -45.50 -88.24
C SER A 305 102.84 -45.72 -88.11
#